data_AF-B8D3W8-F1
#
_entry.id   AF-B8D3W8-F1
#
_cell.length_a   1.000
_cell.length_b   1.000
_cell.length_c   1.000
_cell.angle_alpha   90.00
_cell.angle_beta   90.00
_cell.angle_gamma   90.00
#
_symmetry.space_group_name_H-M   'P 1'
#
loop_
_entity.id
_entity.type
_entity.pdbx_description
1 polymer ?
#
loop_
_entity_poly.entity_id
_entity_poly.type
_entity_poly.pdbx_seq_one_letter_code
_entity_poly.pdbx_strand_id
1 'polypeptide(L)'
;MSELARVIGDTRKSILDSLRKLEKKELISKTMVNGELHISLSQKGEEYVKKLIELFHPIKVSDDQQLLQVPVRLNLAKEVITSLNLYKIIVKTGLSRKGWLLVDELKNLVGDEKILTIILDSFTMPPTRILRRIKIAGRDAVELDKMGQEILRKSPHYTVFRSNSIYRLLVRLTGSPWVFEIMRFLSITSFVFLALSILLLVANAPTVLIAVGFLTALIFLSLGITVSYIKVE
;
A
#
# COMPACT_ATOMS: atom_id res chain seq x y z
N MET A 1 -21.24 8.87 -5.14
CA MET A 1 -19.84 9.37 -5.06
C MET A 1 -19.26 9.33 -3.64
N SER A 2 -20.03 9.63 -2.59
CA SER A 2 -19.57 9.51 -1.19
C SER A 2 -19.15 8.08 -0.83
N GLU A 3 -19.80 7.08 -1.43
CA GLU A 3 -19.52 5.66 -1.21
C GLU A 3 -18.16 5.23 -1.77
N LEU A 4 -17.83 5.58 -3.02
CA LEU A 4 -16.50 5.34 -3.62
C LEU A 4 -15.36 6.01 -2.84
N ALA A 5 -15.57 7.22 -2.34
CA ALA A 5 -14.60 7.92 -1.50
C ALA A 5 -14.39 7.24 -0.14
N ARG A 6 -15.48 6.75 0.45
CA ARG A 6 -15.43 6.01 1.71
C ARG A 6 -14.79 4.63 1.55
N VAL A 7 -14.96 4.00 0.40
CA VAL A 7 -14.47 2.65 0.11
C VAL A 7 -13.01 2.62 -0.34
N ILE A 8 -12.57 3.58 -1.15
CA ILE A 8 -11.19 3.65 -1.66
C ILE A 8 -10.24 4.24 -0.60
N GLY A 9 -10.76 4.99 0.38
CA GLY A 9 -9.95 5.61 1.43
C GLY A 9 -9.04 6.74 0.92
N ASP A 10 -9.33 7.26 -0.27
CA ASP A 10 -8.60 8.33 -0.92
C ASP A 10 -9.45 9.61 -0.97
N THR A 11 -8.80 10.75 -1.18
CA THR A 11 -9.48 12.05 -1.23
C THR A 11 -10.45 12.11 -2.40
N ARG A 12 -11.60 12.76 -2.19
CA ARG A 12 -12.62 12.97 -3.24
C ARG A 12 -12.02 13.56 -4.53
N LYS A 13 -10.99 14.41 -4.40
CA LYS A 13 -10.26 15.02 -5.52
C LYS A 13 -9.46 13.98 -6.32
N SER A 14 -8.73 13.09 -5.65
CA SER A 14 -7.95 12.02 -6.29
C SER A 14 -8.84 11.05 -7.07
N ILE A 15 -10.00 10.70 -6.49
CA ILE A 15 -10.96 9.78 -7.13
C ILE A 15 -11.58 10.43 -8.37
N LEU A 16 -11.95 11.70 -8.29
CA LEU A 16 -12.45 12.45 -9.46
C LEU A 16 -11.41 12.55 -10.58
N ASP A 17 -10.14 12.77 -10.23
CA ASP A 17 -9.06 12.83 -11.22
C ASP A 17 -8.81 11.47 -11.89
N SER A 18 -8.84 10.39 -11.10
CA SER A 18 -8.74 9.02 -11.60
C SER A 18 -9.91 8.65 -12.51
N LEU A 19 -11.14 9.01 -12.14
CA LEU A 19 -12.32 8.82 -12.99
C LEU A 19 -12.21 9.60 -14.31
N ARG A 20 -11.72 10.85 -14.28
CA ARG A 20 -11.47 11.62 -15.51
C ARG A 20 -10.43 10.95 -16.41
N LYS A 21 -9.36 10.40 -15.84
CA LYS A 21 -8.33 9.66 -16.58
C LYS A 21 -8.87 8.37 -17.19
N LEU A 22 -9.71 7.63 -16.46
CA LEU A 22 -10.35 6.41 -16.96
C LEU A 22 -11.36 6.69 -18.07
N GLU A 23 -12.12 7.78 -17.97
CA GLU A 23 -13.04 8.25 -19.00
C GLU A 23 -12.29 8.69 -20.26
N LYS A 24 -11.19 9.44 -20.12
CA LYS A 24 -10.32 9.84 -21.23
C LYS A 24 -9.73 8.63 -21.98
N LYS A 25 -9.53 7.51 -21.29
CA LYS A 25 -9.04 6.24 -21.86
C LYS A 25 -10.17 5.36 -22.41
N GLU A 26 -11.41 5.85 -22.45
CA GLU A 26 -12.61 5.13 -22.89
C GLU A 26 -12.88 3.85 -22.10
N LEU A 27 -12.40 3.73 -20.86
CA LEU A 27 -12.56 2.52 -20.03
C LEU A 27 -13.85 2.57 -19.19
N ILE A 28 -14.39 3.77 -18.97
CA ILE A 28 -15.66 3.99 -18.26
C ILE A 28 -16.55 4.94 -19.05
N SER A 29 -17.86 4.79 -18.90
CA SER A 29 -18.87 5.72 -19.37
C SER A 29 -19.65 6.29 -18.18
N LYS A 30 -19.98 7.59 -18.26
CA LYS A 30 -20.81 8.29 -17.28
C LYS A 30 -22.17 8.53 -17.90
N THR A 31 -23.22 8.00 -17.28
CA THR A 31 -24.61 8.26 -17.65
C THR A 31 -25.31 8.94 -16.49
N MET A 32 -26.04 10.02 -16.79
CA MET A 32 -26.93 10.64 -15.82
C MET A 32 -28.28 9.92 -15.92
N VAL A 33 -28.62 9.13 -14.91
CA VAL A 33 -29.93 8.46 -14.81
C VAL A 33 -30.60 9.03 -13.57
N ASN A 34 -31.79 9.61 -13.74
CA ASN A 34 -32.60 10.19 -12.64
C ASN A 34 -31.85 11.23 -11.77
N GLY A 35 -31.00 12.06 -12.36
CA GLY A 35 -30.23 13.08 -11.63
C GLY A 35 -29.03 12.53 -10.85
N GLU A 36 -28.80 11.22 -10.87
CA GLU A 36 -27.64 10.57 -10.26
C GLU A 36 -26.61 10.16 -11.30
N LEU A 37 -25.34 10.41 -10.98
CA LEU A 37 -24.21 10.06 -11.84
C LEU A 37 -23.93 8.55 -11.74
N HIS A 38 -24.38 7.79 -12.72
CA HIS A 38 -24.03 6.38 -12.88
C HIS A 38 -22.73 6.26 -13.67
N ILE A 39 -21.84 5.39 -13.18
CA ILE A 39 -20.56 5.08 -13.82
C ILE A 39 -20.60 3.60 -14.18
N SER A 40 -20.50 3.28 -15.46
CA SER A 40 -20.39 1.90 -15.96
C SER A 40 -19.05 1.68 -16.66
N LEU A 41 -18.58 0.44 -16.66
CA LEU A 41 -17.43 0.05 -17.48
C LEU A 41 -17.87 0.03 -18.95
N SER A 42 -16.98 0.45 -19.85
CA SER A 42 -17.15 0.20 -21.28
C SER A 42 -16.72 -1.23 -21.60
N GLN A 43 -17.04 -1.74 -22.79
CA GLN A 43 -16.58 -3.06 -23.24
C GLN A 43 -15.05 -3.20 -23.19
N LYS A 44 -14.32 -2.14 -23.56
CA LYS A 44 -12.84 -2.07 -23.41
C LYS A 44 -12.41 -2.08 -21.95
N GLY A 45 -13.17 -1.40 -21.08
CA GLY A 45 -12.97 -1.40 -19.63
C GLY A 45 -13.14 -2.79 -19.02
N GLU A 46 -14.18 -3.52 -19.42
CA GLU A 46 -14.44 -4.89 -18.96
C GLU A 46 -13.33 -5.85 -19.39
N GLU A 47 -12.87 -5.80 -20.64
CA GLU A 47 -11.72 -6.58 -21.11
C GLU A 47 -10.43 -6.25 -20.36
N TYR A 48 -10.21 -4.97 -20.07
CA TYR A 48 -9.03 -4.53 -19.32
C TYR A 48 -9.06 -5.01 -17.87
N VAL A 49 -10.23 -4.93 -17.22
CA VAL A 49 -10.44 -5.48 -15.87
C VAL A 49 -10.24 -6.98 -15.87
N LYS A 50 -10.73 -7.71 -16.88
CA LYS A 50 -10.52 -9.16 -17.02
C LYS A 50 -9.03 -9.51 -17.11
N LYS A 51 -8.26 -8.81 -17.95
CA LYS A 51 -6.80 -8.98 -18.03
C LYS A 51 -6.09 -8.66 -16.71
N LEU A 52 -6.54 -7.63 -16.00
CA LEU A 52 -6.01 -7.33 -14.67
C LEU A 52 -6.29 -8.48 -13.69
N ILE A 53 -7.52 -9.00 -13.66
CA ILE A 53 -7.89 -10.13 -12.79
C ILE A 53 -7.07 -11.38 -13.13
N GLU A 54 -6.87 -11.67 -14.42
CA GLU A 54 -6.01 -12.78 -14.89
C GLU A 54 -4.56 -12.62 -14.43
N LEU A 55 -4.01 -11.40 -14.40
CA LEU A 55 -2.68 -11.13 -13.87
C LEU A 55 -2.60 -11.35 -12.34
N PHE A 56 -3.71 -11.18 -11.62
CA PHE A 56 -3.79 -11.42 -10.18
C PHE A 56 -4.16 -12.88 -9.82
N HIS A 57 -4.69 -13.68 -10.75
CA HIS A 57 -5.01 -15.10 -10.58
C HIS A 57 -4.25 -15.97 -11.60
N PRO A 58 -3.02 -16.42 -11.30
CA PRO A 58 -2.32 -17.39 -12.12
C PRO A 58 -2.88 -18.80 -11.86
N ILE A 59 -4.16 -19.02 -12.15
CA ILE A 59 -4.73 -20.37 -12.23
C ILE A 59 -4.85 -20.69 -13.71
N LYS A 60 -4.02 -21.62 -14.18
CA LYS A 60 -4.28 -22.34 -15.43
C LYS A 60 -5.70 -22.88 -15.32
N VAL A 61 -6.62 -22.31 -16.09
CA VAL A 61 -7.98 -22.80 -16.22
C VAL A 61 -7.88 -24.15 -16.92
N SER A 62 -7.86 -25.21 -16.12
CA SER A 62 -8.32 -26.53 -16.58
C SER A 62 -9.80 -26.36 -16.92
N ASP A 63 -10.20 -26.91 -18.06
CA ASP A 63 -11.59 -27.05 -18.48
C ASP A 63 -12.46 -27.51 -17.31
N ASP A 64 -13.27 -26.60 -16.77
CA ASP A 64 -14.59 -26.93 -16.24
C ASP A 64 -15.43 -25.67 -16.19
N GLN A 65 -16.18 -25.51 -17.28
CA GLN A 65 -17.26 -24.56 -17.44
C GLN A 65 -18.37 -24.91 -16.44
N GLN A 66 -18.38 -24.31 -15.24
CA GLN A 66 -19.62 -24.20 -14.44
C GLN A 66 -19.62 -23.23 -13.24
N LEU A 67 -18.58 -22.40 -13.02
CA LEU A 67 -18.53 -21.52 -11.84
C LEU A 67 -18.95 -20.05 -12.06
N LEU A 68 -19.46 -19.68 -13.24
CA LEU A 68 -19.83 -18.29 -13.53
C LEU A 68 -21.33 -18.13 -13.83
N GLN A 69 -22.17 -18.39 -12.83
CA GLN A 69 -23.52 -17.83 -12.76
C GLN A 69 -23.82 -17.24 -11.36
N VAL A 70 -22.83 -16.61 -10.74
CA VAL A 70 -23.07 -15.70 -9.60
C VAL A 70 -23.12 -14.29 -10.16
N PRO A 71 -24.16 -13.49 -9.90
CA PRO A 71 -24.31 -12.15 -10.46
C PRO A 71 -23.13 -11.26 -10.04
N VAL A 72 -22.22 -11.02 -11.01
CA VAL A 72 -20.90 -10.38 -10.87
C VAL A 72 -20.96 -8.90 -10.43
N ARG A 73 -22.15 -8.32 -10.24
CA ARG A 73 -22.32 -6.86 -10.04
C ARG A 73 -22.23 -6.37 -8.59
N LEU A 74 -22.11 -7.22 -7.57
CA LEU A 74 -22.03 -6.78 -6.15
C LEU A 74 -20.74 -7.17 -5.41
N ASN A 75 -19.91 -8.08 -5.93
CA ASN A 75 -18.71 -8.55 -5.21
C ASN A 75 -17.36 -8.06 -5.77
N LEU A 76 -17.32 -7.45 -6.96
CA LEU A 76 -16.07 -6.93 -7.53
C LEU A 76 -15.40 -5.90 -6.61
N ALA A 77 -16.17 -4.98 -6.02
CA ALA A 77 -15.62 -4.01 -5.07
C ALA A 77 -15.00 -4.70 -3.86
N LYS A 78 -15.67 -5.72 -3.31
CA LYS A 78 -15.19 -6.49 -2.16
C LYS A 78 -13.94 -7.29 -2.50
N GLU A 79 -13.88 -7.90 -3.69
CA GLU A 79 -12.70 -8.62 -4.18
C GLU A 79 -11.51 -7.68 -4.43
N VAL A 80 -11.74 -6.51 -5.01
CA VAL A 80 -10.70 -5.49 -5.21
C VAL A 80 -10.16 -5.00 -3.88
N ILE A 81 -11.03 -4.71 -2.91
CA ILE A 81 -10.62 -4.29 -1.55
C ILE A 81 -9.83 -5.41 -0.86
N THR A 82 -10.30 -6.65 -0.96
CA THR A 82 -9.64 -7.82 -0.37
C THR A 82 -8.25 -8.03 -0.99
N SER A 83 -8.15 -7.92 -2.31
CA SER A 83 -6.89 -8.05 -3.05
C SER A 83 -5.91 -6.93 -2.73
N LEU A 84 -6.40 -5.69 -2.64
CA LEU A 84 -5.60 -4.53 -2.24
C LEU A 84 -5.06 -4.71 -0.81
N ASN A 85 -5.91 -5.12 0.13
CA ASN A 85 -5.51 -5.33 1.51
C ASN A 85 -4.56 -6.52 1.66
N LEU A 86 -4.78 -7.61 0.92
CA LEU A 86 -3.83 -8.72 0.84
C LEU A 86 -2.47 -8.24 0.32
N TYR A 87 -2.44 -7.44 -0.75
CA TYR A 87 -1.21 -6.84 -1.26
C TYR A 87 -0.50 -5.98 -0.20
N LYS A 88 -1.24 -5.11 0.49
CA LYS A 88 -0.68 -4.29 1.59
C LYS A 88 -0.07 -5.17 2.68
N ILE A 89 -0.75 -6.25 3.07
CA ILE A 89 -0.26 -7.22 4.06
C ILE A 89 1.02 -7.89 3.56
N ILE A 90 1.06 -8.38 2.31
CA ILE A 90 2.24 -9.02 1.72
C ILE A 90 3.43 -8.06 1.74
N VAL A 91 3.25 -6.84 1.25
CA VAL A 91 4.33 -5.85 1.15
C VAL A 91 4.82 -5.45 2.54
N LYS A 92 3.92 -5.14 3.47
CA LYS A 92 4.29 -4.73 4.84
C LYS A 92 4.98 -5.87 5.60
N THR A 93 4.47 -7.09 5.49
CA THR A 93 5.04 -8.28 6.15
C THR A 93 6.40 -8.63 5.56
N GLY A 94 6.50 -8.64 4.23
CA GLY A 94 7.71 -9.01 3.52
C GLY A 94 8.85 -8.00 3.62
N LEU A 95 8.54 -6.71 3.77
CA LEU A 95 9.53 -5.66 3.97
C LEU A 95 9.79 -5.34 5.45
N SER A 96 9.08 -6.00 6.37
CA SER A 96 9.32 -5.89 7.81
C SER A 96 10.70 -6.44 8.17
N ARG A 97 11.39 -5.76 9.09
CA ARG A 97 12.71 -6.21 9.61
C ARG A 97 12.62 -7.59 10.28
N LYS A 98 11.47 -7.91 10.85
CA LYS A 98 11.24 -9.16 11.60
C LYS A 98 10.86 -10.33 10.68
N GLY A 99 10.40 -10.06 9.46
CA GLY A 99 9.86 -11.07 8.53
C GLY A 99 8.44 -11.54 8.88
N TRP A 100 7.84 -10.98 9.94
CA TRP A 100 6.50 -11.26 10.42
C TRP A 100 5.84 -9.99 10.96
N LEU A 101 4.51 -10.01 11.08
CA LEU A 101 3.70 -8.96 11.70
C LEU A 101 2.67 -9.57 12.64
N LEU A 102 2.35 -8.85 13.72
CA LEU A 102 1.28 -9.25 14.63
C LEU A 102 -0.08 -9.02 13.98
N VAL A 103 -1.08 -9.85 14.30
CA VAL A 103 -2.45 -9.65 13.79
C VAL A 103 -3.01 -8.27 14.21
N ASP A 104 -2.63 -7.76 15.38
CA ASP A 104 -2.98 -6.40 15.83
C ASP A 104 -2.42 -5.31 14.90
N GLU A 105 -1.18 -5.48 14.41
CA GLU A 105 -0.56 -4.54 13.47
C GLU A 105 -1.25 -4.61 12.10
N LEU A 106 -1.68 -5.80 11.68
CA LEU A 106 -2.47 -5.99 10.46
C LEU A 106 -3.86 -5.37 10.57
N LYS A 107 -4.49 -5.43 11.75
CA LYS A 107 -5.78 -4.79 12.02
C LYS A 107 -5.69 -3.28 11.84
N ASN A 108 -4.63 -2.65 12.33
CA ASN A 108 -4.38 -1.23 12.11
C ASN A 108 -4.10 -0.88 10.65
N LEU A 109 -3.50 -1.80 9.87
CA LEU A 109 -3.21 -1.60 8.46
C LEU A 109 -4.48 -1.69 7.58
N VAL A 110 -5.35 -2.64 7.87
CA VAL A 110 -6.57 -2.93 7.10
C VAL A 110 -7.73 -2.03 7.54
N GLY A 111 -7.80 -1.66 8.81
CA GLY A 111 -8.86 -0.83 9.40
C GLY A 111 -10.16 -1.58 9.70
N ASP A 112 -10.47 -2.65 8.95
CA ASP A 112 -11.64 -3.50 9.14
C ASP A 112 -11.24 -4.93 9.56
N GLU A 113 -11.67 -5.30 10.77
CA GLU A 113 -11.43 -6.63 11.36
C GLU A 113 -12.11 -7.76 10.58
N LYS A 114 -13.31 -7.53 10.03
CA LYS A 114 -14.02 -8.56 9.27
C LYS A 114 -13.28 -8.91 7.99
N ILE A 115 -12.76 -7.90 7.29
CA ILE A 115 -11.99 -8.09 6.07
C ILE A 115 -10.67 -8.80 6.37
N LEU A 116 -10.00 -8.44 7.48
CA LEU A 116 -8.78 -9.11 7.90
C LEU A 116 -9.01 -10.59 8.18
N THR A 117 -10.06 -10.95 8.91
CA THR A 117 -10.39 -12.36 9.19
C THR A 117 -10.66 -13.13 7.91
N ILE A 118 -11.44 -12.57 6.98
CA ILE A 118 -11.70 -13.18 5.66
C ILE A 118 -10.39 -13.44 4.91
N ILE A 119 -9.48 -12.46 4.87
CA ILE A 119 -8.18 -12.61 4.21
C ILE A 119 -7.35 -13.70 4.90
N LEU A 120 -7.23 -13.66 6.22
CA LEU A 120 -6.42 -14.62 6.95
C LEU A 120 -6.98 -16.03 6.78
N ASP A 121 -8.29 -16.23 6.83
CA ASP A 121 -8.88 -17.57 6.67
C ASP A 121 -8.73 -18.07 5.24
N SER A 122 -8.90 -17.21 4.25
CA SER A 122 -8.84 -17.57 2.83
C SER A 122 -7.42 -17.83 2.32
N PHE A 123 -6.42 -17.13 2.84
CA PHE A 123 -5.05 -17.14 2.31
C PHE A 123 -4.01 -17.78 3.23
N THR A 124 -4.44 -18.37 4.35
CA THR A 124 -3.55 -19.17 5.23
C THR A 124 -3.71 -20.67 5.06
N MET A 125 -4.79 -21.11 4.42
CA MET A 125 -5.08 -22.52 4.13
C MET A 125 -4.74 -22.87 2.66
N PRO A 126 -4.43 -24.15 2.35
CA PRO A 126 -4.33 -24.63 0.97
C PRO A 126 -5.70 -24.53 0.26
N PRO A 127 -5.75 -24.36 -1.08
CA PRO A 127 -4.64 -24.50 -2.04
C PRO A 127 -3.81 -23.22 -2.24
N THR A 128 -4.35 -22.04 -1.97
CA THR A 128 -3.68 -20.73 -2.18
C THR A 128 -3.12 -20.19 -0.87
N ARG A 129 -2.07 -20.84 -0.36
CA ARG A 129 -1.40 -20.42 0.87
C ARG A 129 -0.36 -19.33 0.58
N ILE A 130 -0.76 -18.08 0.81
CA ILE A 130 0.10 -16.90 0.65
C ILE A 130 0.73 -16.51 1.99
N LEU A 131 -0.04 -16.70 3.07
CA LEU A 131 0.30 -16.31 4.42
C LEU A 131 0.44 -17.56 5.30
N ARG A 132 1.34 -17.51 6.28
CA ARG A 132 1.48 -18.55 7.31
C ARG A 132 1.22 -17.91 8.67
N ARG A 133 0.24 -18.43 9.41
CA ARG A 133 0.02 -18.06 10.81
C ARG A 133 1.09 -18.70 11.69
N ILE A 134 1.67 -17.91 12.58
CA ILE A 134 2.63 -18.32 13.59
C ILE A 134 2.27 -17.68 14.93
N LYS A 135 2.76 -18.27 16.04
CA LYS A 135 2.62 -17.68 17.37
C LYS A 135 3.97 -17.17 17.85
N ILE A 136 4.02 -15.90 18.24
CA ILE A 136 5.22 -15.25 18.75
C ILE A 136 4.90 -14.66 20.12
N ALA A 137 5.61 -15.14 21.14
CA ALA A 137 5.40 -14.73 22.54
C ALA A 137 3.91 -14.80 22.97
N GLY A 138 3.21 -15.86 22.55
CA GLY A 138 1.79 -16.07 22.87
C GLY A 138 0.80 -15.24 22.05
N ARG A 139 1.26 -14.38 21.13
CA ARG A 139 0.42 -13.59 20.24
C ARG A 139 0.40 -14.16 18.83
N ASP A 140 -0.75 -14.05 18.17
CA ASP A 140 -0.90 -14.46 16.78
C ASP A 140 -0.18 -13.48 15.85
N ALA A 141 0.62 -14.04 14.97
CA ALA A 141 1.41 -13.34 13.98
C ALA A 141 1.30 -14.04 12.63
N VAL A 142 1.68 -13.31 11.58
CA VAL A 142 1.63 -13.77 10.21
C VAL A 142 2.97 -13.51 9.55
N GLU A 143 3.44 -14.48 8.78
CA GLU A 143 4.59 -14.37 7.90
C GLU A 143 4.21 -14.79 6.47
N LEU A 144 5.07 -14.49 5.50
CA LEU A 144 4.84 -14.88 4.11
C LEU A 144 5.27 -16.32 3.87
N ASP A 145 4.37 -17.11 3.29
CA ASP A 145 4.72 -18.43 2.76
C ASP A 145 5.43 -18.30 1.40
N LYS A 146 5.93 -19.41 0.83
CA LYS A 146 6.67 -19.43 -0.44
C LYS A 146 5.95 -18.68 -1.57
N MET A 147 4.65 -18.89 -1.71
CA MET A 147 3.84 -18.19 -2.72
C MET A 147 3.77 -16.68 -2.45
N GLY A 148 3.58 -16.28 -1.19
CA GLY A 148 3.59 -14.86 -0.79
C GLY A 148 4.95 -14.17 -1.02
N GLN A 149 6.06 -14.90 -0.83
CA GLN A 149 7.39 -14.39 -1.14
C GLN A 149 7.60 -14.21 -2.65
N GLU A 150 7.06 -15.10 -3.48
CA GLU A 150 7.13 -14.96 -4.94
C GLU A 150 6.34 -13.73 -5.42
N ILE A 151 5.12 -13.54 -4.88
CA ILE A 151 4.29 -12.37 -5.17
C ILE A 151 5.02 -11.08 -4.73
N LEU A 152 5.59 -11.07 -3.52
CA LEU A 152 6.39 -9.95 -3.04
C LEU A 152 7.52 -9.60 -4.01
N ARG A 153 8.28 -10.60 -4.48
CA ARG A 153 9.43 -10.38 -5.38
C ARG A 153 9.05 -9.72 -6.71
N LYS A 154 7.82 -9.93 -7.17
CA LYS A 154 7.26 -9.31 -8.37
C LYS A 154 6.66 -7.92 -8.10
N SER A 155 6.52 -7.51 -6.83
CA SER A 155 5.93 -6.22 -6.47
C SER A 155 6.87 -5.04 -6.77
N PRO A 156 6.33 -3.88 -7.21
CA PRO A 156 7.11 -2.65 -7.39
C PRO A 156 7.81 -2.18 -6.10
N HIS A 157 7.18 -2.35 -4.93
CA HIS A 157 7.82 -1.96 -3.67
C HIS A 157 9.07 -2.78 -3.38
N TYR A 158 9.06 -4.08 -3.71
CA TYR A 158 10.23 -4.93 -3.52
C TYR A 158 11.35 -4.60 -4.51
N THR A 159 11.04 -4.29 -5.78
CA THR A 159 12.08 -3.92 -6.76
C THR A 159 12.78 -2.62 -6.37
N VAL A 160 12.04 -1.62 -5.87
CA VAL A 160 12.60 -0.37 -5.34
C VAL A 160 13.38 -0.63 -4.04
N PHE A 161 12.87 -1.45 -3.13
CA PHE A 161 13.55 -1.86 -1.89
C PHE A 161 14.87 -2.60 -2.13
N ARG A 162 14.91 -3.44 -3.16
CA ARG A 162 16.12 -4.18 -3.55
C ARG A 162 17.15 -3.27 -4.21
N SER A 163 16.72 -2.37 -5.10
CA SER A 163 17.63 -1.53 -5.90
C SER A 163 18.15 -0.30 -5.15
N ASN A 164 17.39 0.25 -4.20
CA ASN A 164 17.72 1.52 -3.54
C ASN A 164 18.03 1.33 -2.05
N SER A 165 19.31 1.44 -1.69
CA SER A 165 19.79 1.34 -0.30
C SER A 165 19.23 2.42 0.62
N ILE A 166 18.99 3.63 0.11
CA ILE A 166 18.41 4.75 0.89
C ILE A 166 16.97 4.42 1.23
N TYR A 167 16.17 4.03 0.24
CA TYR A 167 14.78 3.64 0.48
C TYR A 167 14.71 2.44 1.43
N ARG A 168 15.60 1.45 1.30
CA ARG A 168 15.69 0.32 2.24
C ARG A 168 15.94 0.77 3.68
N LEU A 169 16.85 1.73 3.87
CA LEU A 169 17.13 2.30 5.19
C LEU A 169 15.90 3.04 5.73
N LEU A 170 15.26 3.87 4.91
CA LEU A 170 14.05 4.61 5.29
C LEU A 170 12.90 3.69 5.68
N VAL A 171 12.66 2.61 4.93
CA VAL A 171 11.64 1.61 5.26
C VAL A 171 11.96 0.92 6.60
N ARG A 172 13.23 0.65 6.89
CA ARG A 172 13.66 0.06 8.17
C ARG A 172 13.52 1.02 9.36
N LEU A 173 13.79 2.32 9.16
CA LEU A 173 13.69 3.34 10.20
C LEU A 173 12.24 3.69 10.52
N THR A 174 11.43 3.85 9.48
CA THR A 174 10.00 4.21 9.59
C THR A 174 9.13 3.01 9.93
N GLY A 175 9.62 1.79 9.67
CA GLY A 175 8.82 0.57 9.76
C GLY A 175 7.75 0.49 8.67
N SER A 176 7.80 1.32 7.62
CA SER A 176 6.77 1.38 6.60
C SER A 176 7.29 1.47 5.17
N PRO A 177 6.71 0.70 4.23
CA PRO A 177 7.04 0.78 2.81
C PRO A 177 6.33 1.93 2.09
N TRP A 178 5.35 2.57 2.72
CA TRP A 178 4.52 3.60 2.08
C TRP A 178 5.23 4.95 2.06
N VAL A 179 5.35 5.53 0.87
CA VAL A 179 6.04 6.81 0.67
C VAL A 179 5.42 7.92 1.52
N PHE A 180 4.10 7.97 1.65
CA PHE A 180 3.43 8.97 2.49
C PHE A 180 3.87 8.89 3.97
N GLU A 181 3.95 7.68 4.53
CA GLU A 181 4.39 7.50 5.92
C GLU A 181 5.88 7.84 6.08
N ILE A 182 6.71 7.47 5.10
CA ILE A 182 8.13 7.83 5.08
C ILE A 182 8.29 9.35 5.02
N MET A 183 7.56 10.03 4.13
CA MET A 183 7.61 11.49 3.99
C MET A 183 7.14 12.17 5.26
N ARG A 184 6.04 11.72 5.86
CA ARG A 184 5.56 12.26 7.13
C ARG A 184 6.61 12.13 8.23
N PHE A 185 7.27 10.99 8.35
CA PHE A 185 8.36 10.79 9.31
C PHE A 185 9.54 11.73 9.03
N LEU A 186 9.95 11.86 7.76
CA LEU A 186 11.04 12.74 7.34
C LEU A 186 10.72 14.22 7.60
N SER A 187 9.49 14.65 7.37
CA SER A 187 9.04 16.02 7.65
C SER A 187 9.02 16.32 9.15
N ILE A 188 8.50 15.39 9.97
CA ILE A 188 8.47 15.56 11.43
C ILE A 188 9.89 15.62 11.99
N THR A 189 10.76 14.67 11.59
CA THR A 189 12.17 14.65 12.04
C THR A 189 12.93 15.90 11.60
N SER A 190 12.69 16.40 10.39
CA SER A 190 13.26 17.66 9.92
C SER A 190 12.80 18.85 10.79
N PHE A 191 11.51 18.92 11.12
CA PHE A 191 10.99 19.99 11.97
C PHE A 191 11.61 19.95 13.38
N VAL A 192 11.78 18.75 13.95
CA VAL A 192 12.44 18.56 15.25
C VAL A 192 13.90 19.00 15.21
N PHE A 193 14.66 18.62 14.18
CA PHE A 193 16.05 19.07 14.04
C PHE A 193 16.18 20.57 13.82
N LEU A 194 15.24 21.18 13.10
CA LEU A 194 15.23 22.63 12.90
C LEU A 194 14.98 23.36 14.23
N ALA A 195 13.96 22.93 14.99
CA ALA A 195 13.65 23.49 16.30
C ALA A 195 14.83 23.33 17.28
N LEU A 196 15.46 22.16 17.30
CA LEU A 196 16.61 21.88 18.17
C LEU A 196 17.83 22.72 17.76
N SER A 197 18.08 22.90 16.46
CA SER A 197 19.15 23.76 15.97
C SER A 197 18.96 25.22 16.38
N ILE A 198 17.74 25.75 16.28
CA ILE A 198 17.43 27.13 16.70
C ILE A 198 17.66 27.28 18.21
N LEU A 199 17.20 26.32 19.01
CA LEU A 199 17.38 26.34 20.45
C LEU A 199 18.88 26.31 20.85
N LEU A 200 19.68 25.48 20.18
CA LEU A 200 21.12 25.33 20.46
C LEU A 200 21.95 26.54 20.00
N LEU A 201 21.49 27.28 19.00
CA LEU A 201 22.12 28.53 18.54
C LEU A 201 22.01 29.66 19.59
N VAL A 202 20.98 29.64 20.42
CA VAL A 202 20.73 30.68 21.45
C VAL A 202 21.46 30.38 22.78
N ALA A 203 21.96 29.16 22.97
CA ALA A 203 22.48 28.70 24.26
C ALA A 203 23.92 29.17 24.56
N ASN A 204 24.97 28.63 23.90
CA ASN A 204 26.38 28.96 24.18
C ASN A 204 27.31 28.66 22.97
N ALA A 205 28.53 29.19 22.95
CA ALA A 205 29.51 28.95 21.86
C ALA A 205 29.78 27.46 21.50
N PRO A 206 29.94 26.51 22.45
CA PRO A 206 30.13 25.09 22.10
C PRO A 206 28.87 24.42 21.53
N THR A 207 27.66 24.94 21.81
CA THR A 207 26.42 24.37 21.25
C THR A 207 26.19 24.81 19.81
N VAL A 208 26.89 25.85 19.32
CA VAL A 208 26.86 26.28 17.92
C VAL A 208 27.41 25.20 16.99
N LEU A 209 28.51 24.53 17.35
CA LEU A 209 29.06 23.41 16.57
C LEU A 209 28.06 22.25 16.45
N ILE A 210 27.33 21.97 17.53
CA ILE A 210 26.27 20.94 17.55
C ILE A 210 25.09 21.37 16.67
N ALA A 211 24.70 22.65 16.71
CA ALA A 211 23.65 23.20 15.86
C ALA A 211 24.00 23.12 14.37
N VAL A 212 25.25 23.44 14.00
CA VAL A 212 25.74 23.27 12.61
C VAL A 212 25.68 21.80 12.18
N GLY A 213 26.01 20.87 13.08
CA GLY A 213 25.81 19.43 12.86
C GLY A 213 24.36 19.07 12.51
N PHE A 214 23.38 19.59 13.26
CA PHE A 214 21.97 19.35 12.95
C PHE A 214 21.52 19.97 11.61
N LEU A 215 22.01 21.16 11.27
CA LEU A 215 21.72 21.81 9.98
C LEU A 215 22.30 21.02 8.80
N THR A 216 23.52 20.49 8.93
CA THR A 216 24.10 19.63 7.88
C THR A 216 23.31 18.33 7.72
N ALA A 217 22.89 17.69 8.82
CA ALA A 217 22.04 16.50 8.79
C ALA A 217 20.67 16.79 8.11
N LEU A 218 20.11 17.98 8.33
CA LEU A 218 18.89 18.45 7.68
C LEU A 218 19.04 18.56 6.15
N ILE A 219 20.17 19.06 5.66
CA ILE A 219 20.46 19.17 4.22
C ILE A 219 20.55 17.77 3.59
N PHE A 220 21.19 16.81 4.26
CA PHE A 220 21.24 15.42 3.78
C PHE A 220 19.87 14.75 3.80
N LEU A 221 19.04 15.03 4.82
CA LEU A 221 17.67 14.56 4.91
C LEU A 221 16.79 15.11 3.78
N SER A 222 16.90 16.40 3.48
CA SER A 222 16.13 17.05 2.42
C SER A 222 16.53 16.58 1.02
N LEU A 223 17.83 16.33 0.79
CA LEU A 223 18.32 15.65 -0.42
C LEU A 223 17.81 14.20 -0.54
N GLY A 224 17.68 13.49 0.59
CA GLY A 224 17.08 12.16 0.62
C GLY A 224 15.59 12.17 0.23
N ILE A 225 14.85 13.20 0.63
CA ILE A 225 13.44 13.42 0.26
C ILE A 225 13.30 13.65 -1.24
N THR A 226 14.12 14.52 -1.84
CA THR A 226 14.04 14.83 -3.28
C THR A 226 14.43 13.64 -4.16
N VAL A 227 15.48 12.89 -3.80
CA VAL A 227 15.86 11.67 -4.52
C VAL A 227 14.78 10.58 -4.42
N SER A 228 14.08 10.51 -3.29
CA SER A 228 12.96 9.59 -3.12
C SER A 228 11.73 9.99 -3.95
N TYR A 229 11.53 11.28 -4.20
CA TYR A 229 10.43 11.81 -5.02
C TYR A 229 10.62 11.49 -6.51
N ILE A 230 11.83 11.65 -7.04
CA ILE A 230 12.16 11.50 -8.48
C ILE A 230 11.98 10.07 -9.01
N LYS A 231 11.97 9.04 -8.14
CA LYS A 231 11.90 7.63 -8.55
C LYS A 231 10.52 6.97 -8.37
N VAL A 232 9.52 7.72 -7.90
CA VAL A 232 8.18 7.19 -7.60
C VAL A 232 7.09 7.69 -8.57
N GLU A 233 7.38 8.70 -9.39
CA GLU A 233 6.60 9.04 -10.60
C GLU A 233 6.94 8.11 -11.77
#